data_AF-A0A7V7D179-F1
#
_entry.id   AF-A0A7V7D179-F1
#
_cell.length_a   1.000
_cell.length_b   1.000
_cell.length_c   1.000
_cell.angle_alpha   90.00
_cell.angle_beta   90.00
_cell.angle_gamma   90.00
#
_symmetry.space_group_name_H-M   'P 1'
#
loop_
_entity.id
_entity.type
_entity.pdbx_description
1 polymer ?
#
loop_
_entity_poly.entity_id
_entity_poly.type
_entity_poly.pdbx_seq_one_letter_code
_entity_poly.pdbx_strand_id
1 'polypeptide(L)'
;MHRKFSLLIVLVCLGTLLNTASAREFTIRDWVFTWYAAQVEDVRMDIEKTPAGTLVVLRSLGGPIATIHASPGQAVEIGKILKNTNTYYDNQMKRRDLDDQDLITSGEHQIYFTSSRGKNFQVRVRTTSIVSPAVLMTRNQALKIADSLLESDKMAAWVDKRIHP
;
A
#
# COMPACT_ATOMS: atom_id res chain seq x y z
N MET A 1 65.42 -38.60 -47.25
CA MET A 1 65.77 -37.16 -47.19
C MET A 1 64.49 -36.35 -47.03
N HIS A 2 64.39 -35.68 -45.89
CA HIS A 2 63.59 -34.50 -45.50
C HIS A 2 62.36 -33.99 -46.30
N ARG A 3 61.36 -33.64 -45.47
CA ARG A 3 60.50 -32.42 -45.49
C ARG A 3 59.26 -32.48 -46.42
N LYS A 4 58.03 -32.15 -46.02
CA LYS A 4 57.48 -31.36 -44.90
C LYS A 4 56.04 -31.82 -44.59
N PHE A 5 55.68 -31.71 -43.31
CA PHE A 5 54.30 -31.57 -42.82
C PHE A 5 53.60 -30.40 -43.54
N SER A 6 52.35 -30.57 -43.93
CA SER A 6 51.43 -29.46 -44.16
C SER A 6 50.10 -29.76 -43.48
N LEU A 7 49.93 -29.03 -42.39
CA LEU A 7 48.77 -28.85 -41.55
C LEU A 7 47.56 -28.33 -42.37
N LEU A 8 46.39 -28.37 -41.73
CA LEU A 8 45.22 -27.51 -41.97
C LEU A 8 44.16 -28.06 -42.95
N ILE A 9 43.03 -28.51 -42.40
CA ILE A 9 41.69 -27.90 -42.53
C ILE A 9 40.82 -28.57 -41.45
N VAL A 10 40.92 -28.06 -40.23
CA VAL A 10 39.88 -28.19 -39.21
C VAL A 10 39.30 -26.81 -39.09
N LEU A 11 38.38 -26.38 -39.98
CA LEU A 11 37.59 -25.17 -39.74
C LEU A 11 36.48 -24.86 -40.77
N VAL A 12 35.58 -25.78 -41.14
CA VAL A 12 34.36 -25.33 -41.87
C VAL A 12 33.13 -26.16 -41.49
N CYS A 13 32.69 -26.06 -40.24
CA CYS A 13 31.33 -26.42 -39.80
C CYS A 13 30.90 -25.56 -38.60
N LEU A 14 31.37 -24.31 -38.53
CA LEU A 14 31.06 -23.37 -37.42
C LEU A 14 30.49 -22.03 -37.91
N GLY A 15 29.83 -22.02 -39.06
CA GLY A 15 28.93 -20.95 -39.48
C GLY A 15 27.83 -21.65 -40.25
N THR A 16 26.61 -21.77 -39.75
CA THR A 16 25.61 -20.70 -39.86
C THR A 16 24.43 -20.96 -38.90
N LEU A 17 24.69 -21.43 -37.67
CA LEU A 17 23.67 -21.42 -36.61
C LEU A 17 23.89 -20.25 -35.64
N LEU A 18 24.28 -19.09 -36.16
CA LEU A 18 23.89 -17.82 -35.53
C LEU A 18 22.44 -17.58 -35.94
N ASN A 19 21.54 -18.37 -35.37
CA ASN A 19 20.15 -17.95 -35.22
C ASN A 19 20.23 -16.61 -34.48
N THR A 20 20.13 -15.52 -35.23
CA THR A 20 19.69 -14.24 -34.72
C THR A 20 18.25 -14.42 -34.27
N ALA A 21 18.08 -15.13 -33.16
CA ALA A 21 16.93 -14.97 -32.30
C ALA A 21 17.02 -13.52 -31.83
N SER A 22 16.49 -12.61 -32.65
CA SER A 22 16.07 -11.30 -32.20
C SER A 22 14.97 -11.59 -31.19
N ALA A 23 15.38 -11.83 -29.95
CA ALA A 23 14.48 -11.83 -28.82
C ALA A 23 13.83 -10.46 -28.89
N ARG A 24 12.58 -10.41 -29.35
CA ARG A 24 11.79 -9.19 -29.30
C ARG A 24 11.79 -8.79 -27.82
N GLU A 25 12.46 -7.69 -27.50
CA GLU A 25 12.44 -7.14 -26.16
C GLU A 25 11.03 -6.61 -25.91
N PHE A 26 10.25 -7.38 -25.15
CA PHE A 26 8.96 -6.94 -24.66
C PHE A 26 9.17 -6.26 -23.32
N THR A 27 8.85 -4.96 -23.24
CA THR A 27 8.91 -4.21 -21.99
C THR A 27 7.50 -3.97 -21.46
N ILE A 28 7.24 -4.38 -20.21
CA ILE A 28 6.02 -4.03 -19.49
C ILE A 28 6.19 -2.61 -18.95
N ARG A 29 5.47 -1.64 -19.53
CA ARG A 29 5.54 -0.22 -19.12
C ARG A 29 4.62 0.10 -17.96
N ASP A 30 3.41 -0.44 -17.99
CA ASP A 30 2.36 -0.17 -17.02
C ASP A 30 1.90 -1.47 -16.37
N TRP A 31 1.92 -1.49 -15.04
CA TRP A 31 1.46 -2.61 -14.24
C TRP A 31 1.07 -2.14 -12.85
N VAL A 32 0.21 -2.91 -12.20
CA VAL A 32 -0.15 -2.74 -10.79
C VAL A 32 -0.13 -4.12 -10.15
N PHE A 33 0.63 -4.25 -9.08
CA PHE A 33 0.56 -5.39 -8.17
C PHE A 33 -0.22 -4.96 -6.93
N THR A 34 -1.19 -5.76 -6.51
CA THR A 34 -1.98 -5.52 -5.31
C THR A 34 -1.88 -6.74 -4.40
N TRP A 35 -1.43 -6.52 -3.16
CA TRP A 35 -1.50 -7.51 -2.10
C TRP A 35 -2.55 -7.11 -1.06
N TYR A 36 -3.57 -7.95 -0.91
CA TYR A 36 -4.57 -7.83 0.16
C TYR A 36 -3.93 -8.16 1.51
N ALA A 37 -3.53 -7.14 2.26
CA ALA A 37 -2.71 -7.30 3.47
C ALA A 37 -3.55 -7.57 4.71
N ALA A 38 -4.70 -6.90 4.86
CA ALA A 38 -5.58 -7.10 6.00
C ALA A 38 -7.03 -6.74 5.70
N GLN A 39 -7.96 -7.37 6.42
CA GLN A 39 -9.39 -7.06 6.37
C GLN A 39 -10.01 -7.18 7.76
N VAL A 40 -10.80 -6.17 8.14
CA VAL A 40 -11.60 -6.16 9.37
C VAL A 40 -13.01 -5.72 8.99
N GLU A 41 -13.94 -6.69 8.98
CA GLU A 41 -15.31 -6.45 8.50
C GLU A 41 -15.27 -5.88 7.07
N ASP A 42 -15.73 -4.65 6.88
CA ASP A 42 -15.77 -3.95 5.60
C ASP A 42 -14.58 -3.02 5.34
N VAL A 43 -13.65 -2.92 6.29
CA VAL A 43 -12.42 -2.13 6.16
C VAL A 43 -11.29 -3.02 5.68
N ARG A 44 -10.60 -2.60 4.61
CA ARG A 44 -9.51 -3.36 4.00
C ARG A 44 -8.26 -2.49 3.84
N MET A 45 -7.11 -3.10 4.09
CA MET A 45 -5.80 -2.52 3.80
C MET A 45 -5.11 -3.36 2.72
N ASP A 46 -4.67 -2.69 1.66
CA ASP A 46 -3.92 -3.28 0.55
C ASP A 46 -2.53 -2.62 0.47
N ILE A 47 -1.56 -3.37 -0.04
CA ILE A 47 -0.28 -2.83 -0.52
C ILE A 47 -0.31 -2.84 -2.04
N GLU A 48 -0.21 -1.66 -2.64
CA GLU A 48 -0.18 -1.50 -4.09
C GLU A 48 1.22 -1.07 -4.55
N LYS A 49 1.78 -1.80 -5.51
CA LYS A 49 3.05 -1.49 -6.15
C LYS A 49 2.81 -1.16 -7.62
N THR A 50 3.38 -0.04 -8.04
CA THR A 50 3.38 0.45 -9.42
C THR A 50 4.79 0.88 -9.82
N PRO A 51 5.05 1.19 -11.11
CA PRO A 51 6.30 1.84 -11.51
C PRO A 51 6.63 3.12 -10.74
N ALA A 52 5.61 3.87 -10.29
CA ALA A 52 5.80 5.13 -9.56
C ALA A 52 6.19 4.93 -8.08
N GLY A 53 5.91 3.76 -7.51
CA GLY A 53 6.20 3.48 -6.10
C GLY A 53 5.22 2.52 -5.45
N THR A 54 5.35 2.40 -4.13
CA THR A 54 4.55 1.53 -3.27
C THR A 54 3.67 2.37 -2.38
N LEU A 55 2.38 2.07 -2.35
CA LEU A 55 1.37 2.75 -1.58
C LEU A 55 0.64 1.76 -0.67
N VAL A 56 0.19 2.27 0.47
CA VAL A 56 -0.80 1.61 1.31
C VAL A 56 -2.16 2.17 0.95
N VAL A 57 -3.11 1.29 0.68
CA VAL A 57 -4.47 1.66 0.30
C VAL A 57 -5.43 1.19 1.37
N LEU A 58 -6.07 2.14 2.04
CA LEU A 58 -7.09 1.85 3.06
C LEU A 58 -8.46 2.13 2.46
N ARG A 59 -9.37 1.15 2.56
CA ARG A 59 -10.69 1.17 1.92
C ARG A 59 -11.78 0.81 2.92
N SER A 60 -12.97 1.38 2.78
CA SER A 60 -14.20 1.00 3.48
C SER A 60 -15.39 0.93 2.49
N LEU A 61 -16.61 0.65 2.97
CA LEU A 61 -17.80 0.69 2.12
C LEU A 61 -17.96 2.05 1.43
N GLY A 62 -18.08 2.04 0.10
CA GLY A 62 -18.24 3.24 -0.72
C GLY A 62 -17.30 3.32 -1.94
N GLY A 63 -16.43 2.33 -2.13
CA GLY A 63 -15.59 2.27 -3.33
C GLY A 63 -14.57 3.43 -3.39
N PRO A 64 -14.38 4.11 -4.54
CA PRO A 64 -13.34 5.14 -4.69
C PRO A 64 -13.47 6.33 -3.72
N ILE A 65 -14.68 6.73 -3.34
CA ILE A 65 -14.91 7.84 -2.38
C ILE A 65 -14.61 7.43 -0.93
N ALA A 66 -14.49 6.13 -0.67
CA ALA A 66 -14.20 5.54 0.62
C ALA A 66 -12.82 4.88 0.65
N THR A 67 -11.89 5.39 -0.18
CA THR A 67 -10.53 4.88 -0.35
C THR A 67 -9.53 6.01 -0.15
N ILE A 68 -8.55 5.82 0.73
CA ILE A 68 -7.40 6.72 0.85
C ILE A 68 -6.11 5.99 0.47
N HIS A 69 -5.17 6.75 -0.06
CA HIS A 69 -3.82 6.30 -0.35
C HIS A 69 -2.85 7.01 0.61
N ALA A 70 -1.85 6.28 1.07
CA ALA A 70 -0.80 6.80 1.94
C ALA A 70 0.54 6.16 1.54
N SER A 71 1.63 6.89 1.73
CA SER A 71 2.95 6.25 1.74
C SER A 71 3.04 5.25 2.90
N PRO A 72 3.93 4.25 2.85
CA PRO A 72 4.12 3.29 3.95
C PRO A 72 4.34 3.99 5.30
N GLY A 73 5.20 5.01 5.34
CA GLY A 73 5.47 5.77 6.56
C GLY A 73 4.25 6.59 7.05
N GLN A 74 3.48 7.19 6.14
CA GLN A 74 2.22 7.86 6.51
C GLN A 74 1.21 6.87 7.11
N ALA A 75 1.10 5.66 6.54
CA ALA A 75 0.25 4.61 7.07
C ALA A 75 0.66 4.18 8.48
N VAL A 76 1.97 4.10 8.78
CA VAL A 76 2.47 3.85 10.15
C VAL A 76 1.98 4.93 11.11
N GLU A 77 2.10 6.21 10.73
CA GLU A 77 1.64 7.31 11.58
C GLU A 77 0.13 7.29 11.81
N ILE A 78 -0.67 6.97 10.78
CA ILE A 78 -2.11 6.74 10.93
C ILE A 78 -2.35 5.59 11.91
N GLY A 79 -1.65 4.46 11.77
CA GLY A 79 -1.75 3.31 12.67
C GLY A 79 -1.47 3.67 14.14
N LYS A 80 -0.42 4.46 14.41
CA LYS A 80 -0.10 4.96 15.75
C LYS A 80 -1.23 5.79 16.35
N ILE A 81 -1.84 6.65 15.55
CA ILE A 81 -3.01 7.46 15.98
C ILE A 81 -4.20 6.55 16.28
N LEU A 82 -4.50 5.60 15.39
CA LEU A 82 -5.63 4.68 15.56
C LEU A 82 -5.47 3.75 16.77
N LYS A 83 -4.24 3.44 17.21
CA LYS A 83 -4.03 2.71 18.47
C LYS A 83 -4.58 3.45 19.70
N ASN A 84 -4.67 4.77 19.65
CA ASN A 84 -5.22 5.58 20.73
C ASN A 84 -6.75 5.73 20.67
N THR A 85 -7.44 5.03 19.75
CA THR A 85 -8.90 5.14 19.57
C THR A 85 -9.70 4.93 20.87
N ASN A 86 -9.27 4.03 21.75
CA ASN A 86 -9.93 3.81 23.04
C ASN A 86 -9.93 5.06 23.93
N THR A 87 -8.81 5.80 23.95
CA THR A 87 -8.70 7.03 24.73
C THR A 87 -9.71 8.08 24.24
N TYR A 88 -9.82 8.27 22.93
CA TYR A 88 -10.82 9.18 22.35
C TYR A 88 -12.23 8.71 22.64
N TYR A 89 -12.50 7.41 22.45
CA TYR A 89 -13.79 6.82 22.77
C TYR A 89 -14.21 7.08 24.23
N ASP A 90 -13.36 6.72 25.20
CA ASP A 90 -13.68 6.85 26.62
C ASP A 90 -13.90 8.31 27.05
N ASN A 91 -13.19 9.25 26.42
CA ASN A 91 -13.37 10.69 26.67
C ASN A 91 -14.69 11.20 26.08
N GLN A 92 -14.99 10.85 24.83
CA GLN A 92 -16.18 11.33 24.14
C GLN A 92 -17.47 10.70 24.67
N MET A 93 -17.45 9.42 25.08
CA MET A 93 -18.63 8.75 25.65
C MET A 93 -19.09 9.36 26.99
N LYS A 94 -18.22 10.12 27.68
CA LYS A 94 -18.56 10.82 28.92
C LYS A 94 -19.19 12.20 28.67
N ARG A 95 -18.96 12.77 27.49
CA ARG A 95 -19.46 14.09 27.10
C ARG A 95 -20.88 13.95 26.54
N ARG A 96 -21.74 14.92 26.84
CA ARG A 96 -23.12 14.97 26.35
C ARG A 96 -23.31 15.95 25.20
N ASP A 97 -22.21 16.36 24.58
CA ASP A 97 -22.21 17.32 23.49
C ASP A 97 -22.88 16.71 22.25
N LEU A 98 -23.54 17.58 21.49
CA LEU A 98 -24.32 17.16 20.33
C LEU A 98 -23.43 16.57 19.23
N ASP A 99 -22.27 17.19 19.03
CA ASP A 99 -21.28 16.84 18.02
C ASP A 99 -19.87 16.96 18.62
N ASP A 100 -19.46 15.95 19.39
CA ASP A 100 -18.11 15.91 19.95
C ASP A 100 -17.14 15.40 18.88
N GLN A 101 -16.06 16.15 18.66
CA GLN A 101 -15.11 15.89 17.58
C GLN A 101 -13.69 16.21 18.04
N ASP A 102 -12.82 15.21 17.96
CA ASP A 102 -11.37 15.38 18.06
C ASP A 102 -10.75 15.22 16.67
N LEU A 103 -9.85 16.12 16.30
CA LEU A 103 -9.10 16.09 15.04
C LEU A 103 -7.61 15.96 15.34
N ILE A 104 -6.95 15.03 14.65
CA ILE A 104 -5.50 14.88 14.61
C ILE A 104 -5.06 14.93 13.16
N THR A 105 -4.04 15.74 12.87
CA THR A 105 -3.42 15.80 11.56
C THR A 105 -2.13 14.98 11.56
N SER A 106 -1.93 14.17 10.52
CA SER A 106 -0.69 13.42 10.29
C SER A 106 -0.30 13.55 8.83
N GLY A 107 0.72 14.38 8.55
CA GLY A 107 1.12 14.70 7.18
C GLY A 107 -0.04 15.25 6.36
N GLU A 108 -0.41 14.54 5.31
CA GLU A 108 -1.48 14.90 4.38
C GLU A 108 -2.84 14.28 4.77
N HIS A 109 -2.96 13.70 5.96
CA HIS A 109 -4.17 13.03 6.42
C HIS A 109 -4.73 13.67 7.68
N GLN A 110 -6.05 13.68 7.79
CA GLN A 110 -6.80 14.13 8.95
C GLN A 110 -7.59 12.96 9.50
N ILE A 111 -7.41 12.68 10.78
CA ILE A 111 -8.09 11.64 11.52
C ILE A 111 -9.06 12.31 12.48
N TYR A 112 -10.34 12.05 12.30
CA TYR A 112 -11.41 12.53 13.15
C TYR A 112 -11.95 11.40 14.01
N PHE A 113 -12.12 11.69 15.29
CA PHE A 113 -12.90 10.87 16.21
C PHE A 113 -14.18 11.64 16.50
N THR A 114 -15.33 11.07 16.16
CA THR A 114 -16.62 11.76 16.31
C THR A 114 -17.60 10.90 17.08
N SER A 115 -18.39 11.53 17.93
CA SER A 115 -19.56 10.92 18.55
C SER A 115 -20.69 11.93 18.68
N SER A 116 -21.93 11.44 18.78
CA SER A 116 -23.09 12.29 19.05
C SER A 116 -23.76 11.87 20.34
N ARG A 117 -23.79 12.78 21.32
CA ARG A 117 -24.37 12.55 22.66
C ARG A 117 -23.83 11.28 23.34
N GLY A 118 -22.53 11.01 23.20
CA GLY A 118 -21.90 9.79 23.73
C GLY A 118 -22.41 8.50 23.08
N LYS A 119 -22.83 8.56 21.81
CA LYS A 119 -23.26 7.41 21.00
C LYS A 119 -22.64 7.48 19.60
N ASN A 120 -22.76 6.38 18.85
CA ASN A 120 -22.40 6.29 17.43
C ASN A 120 -20.96 6.74 17.13
N PHE A 121 -20.02 6.31 17.97
CA PHE A 121 -18.61 6.65 17.79
C PHE A 121 -18.10 6.16 16.42
N GLN A 122 -17.48 7.06 15.69
CA GLN A 122 -16.91 6.81 14.37
C GLN A 122 -15.51 7.41 14.29
N VAL A 123 -14.62 6.70 13.61
CA VAL A 123 -13.31 7.22 13.21
C VAL A 123 -13.36 7.49 11.71
N ARG A 124 -12.92 8.67 11.29
CA ARG A 124 -12.85 9.08 9.88
C ARG A 124 -11.43 9.47 9.52
N VAL A 125 -10.84 8.80 8.54
CA VAL A 125 -9.53 9.18 8.00
C VAL A 125 -9.73 9.72 6.59
N ARG A 126 -9.30 10.95 6.34
CA ARG A 126 -9.39 11.60 5.02
C ARG A 126 -8.08 12.25 4.64
N THR A 127 -7.86 12.46 3.35
CA THR A 127 -6.76 13.32 2.87
C THR A 127 -7.11 14.80 3.13
N THR A 128 -6.11 15.65 3.38
CA THR A 128 -6.26 17.09 3.60
C THR A 128 -6.63 17.79 2.29
N SER A 129 -7.89 17.68 1.88
CA SER A 129 -8.50 18.38 0.75
C SER A 129 -9.98 18.65 1.03
N ILE A 130 -10.51 19.74 0.47
CA ILE A 130 -11.90 20.22 0.66
C ILE A 130 -12.91 19.14 0.26
N VAL A 131 -12.64 18.43 -0.84
CA VAL A 131 -13.42 17.26 -1.28
C VAL A 131 -12.46 16.09 -1.35
N SER A 132 -12.32 15.39 -0.23
CA SER A 132 -11.42 14.25 -0.08
C SER A 132 -12.20 12.97 0.18
N PRO A 133 -11.79 11.85 -0.43
CA PRO A 133 -12.23 10.53 0.00
C PRO A 133 -11.97 10.34 1.50
N ALA A 134 -12.85 9.58 2.14
CA ALA A 134 -12.74 9.32 3.57
C ALA A 134 -13.05 7.86 3.88
N VAL A 135 -12.16 7.21 4.63
CA VAL A 135 -12.42 5.90 5.21
C VAL A 135 -13.15 6.11 6.53
N LEU A 136 -14.33 5.50 6.65
CA LEU A 136 -15.12 5.50 7.88
C LEU A 136 -14.94 4.16 8.59
N MET A 137 -14.75 4.21 9.90
CA MET A 137 -14.51 3.03 10.71
C MET A 137 -15.27 3.10 12.03
N THR A 138 -15.70 1.95 12.53
CA THR A 138 -16.11 1.80 13.92
C THR A 138 -14.87 1.79 14.83
N ARG A 139 -15.08 1.95 16.14
CA ARG A 139 -14.03 1.79 17.16
C ARG A 139 -13.23 0.49 16.96
N ASN A 140 -13.95 -0.63 16.80
CA ASN A 140 -13.34 -1.96 16.69
C ASN A 140 -12.51 -2.10 15.42
N GLN A 141 -13.03 -1.60 14.29
CA GLN A 141 -12.33 -1.61 13.01
C GLN A 141 -11.03 -0.79 13.09
N ALA A 142 -11.11 0.44 13.64
CA ALA A 142 -9.95 1.32 13.75
C ALA A 142 -8.82 0.70 14.61
N LEU A 143 -9.17 0.09 15.75
CA LEU A 143 -8.20 -0.56 16.63
C LEU A 143 -7.52 -1.78 16.00
N LYS A 144 -8.28 -2.60 15.28
CA LYS A 144 -7.78 -3.83 14.68
C LYS A 144 -6.94 -3.56 13.43
N ILE A 145 -7.40 -2.65 12.56
CA ILE A 145 -6.65 -2.32 11.34
C ILE A 145 -5.36 -1.55 11.64
N ALA A 146 -5.28 -0.88 12.80
CA ALA A 146 -4.10 -0.17 13.25
C ALA A 146 -2.85 -1.07 13.32
N ASP A 147 -2.98 -2.35 13.71
CA ASP A 147 -1.85 -3.27 13.78
C ASP A 147 -1.21 -3.49 12.42
N SER A 148 -2.02 -3.72 11.39
CA SER A 148 -1.54 -3.89 10.02
C SER A 148 -0.93 -2.60 9.46
N LEU A 149 -1.53 -1.44 9.78
CA LEU A 149 -0.98 -0.14 9.39
C LEU A 149 0.39 0.14 10.02
N LEU A 150 0.64 -0.31 11.26
CA LEU A 150 1.96 -0.19 11.90
C LEU A 150 3.03 -1.06 11.24
N GLU A 151 2.63 -2.11 10.52
CA GLU A 151 3.53 -3.01 9.80
C GLU A 151 3.73 -2.61 8.33
N SER A 152 3.09 -1.55 7.86
CA SER A 152 3.10 -1.13 6.45
C SER A 152 4.48 -0.96 5.85
N ASP A 153 5.45 -0.39 6.59
CA ASP A 153 6.83 -0.22 6.12
C ASP A 153 7.50 -1.56 5.81
N LYS A 154 7.29 -2.56 6.68
CA LYS A 154 7.84 -3.91 6.48
C LYS A 154 7.16 -4.61 5.31
N MET A 155 5.84 -4.47 5.20
CA MET A 155 5.06 -5.03 4.10
C MET A 155 5.47 -4.42 2.75
N ALA A 156 5.63 -3.10 2.69
CA ALA A 156 6.09 -2.38 1.51
C ALA A 156 7.50 -2.81 1.11
N ALA A 157 8.45 -2.85 2.05
CA ALA A 157 9.81 -3.32 1.79
C ALA A 157 9.84 -4.76 1.28
N TRP A 158 8.95 -5.62 1.77
CA TRP A 158 8.83 -7.00 1.30
C TRP A 158 8.34 -7.09 -0.16
N VAL A 159 7.37 -6.25 -0.54
CA VAL A 159 6.84 -6.15 -1.91
C VAL A 159 7.90 -5.55 -2.84
N ASP A 160 8.53 -4.45 -2.41
CA ASP A 160 9.59 -3.79 -3.14
C ASP A 160 10.71 -4.76 -3.50
N LYS A 161 11.12 -5.62 -2.57
CA LYS A 161 12.18 -6.61 -2.84
C LYS A 161 11.79 -7.65 -3.90
N ARG A 162 10.50 -7.94 -4.10
CA ARG A 162 10.03 -9.07 -4.92
C ARG A 162 9.47 -8.67 -6.27
N ILE A 163 8.88 -7.50 -6.36
CA ILE A 163 8.17 -7.06 -7.57
C ILE A 163 9.04 -6.04 -8.30
N HIS A 164 9.86 -6.58 -9.21
CA HIS A 164 10.65 -5.81 -10.19
C HIS A 164 10.35 -6.40 -11.58
N PRO A 165 9.85 -5.60 -12.53
CA PRO A 165 9.63 -6.04 -13.92
C PRO A 165 10.92 -6.40 -14.64
#